data_AF-A0A2N5KKI2-F1
#
_entry.id   AF-A0A2N5KKI2-F1
#
_cell.length_a   1.000
_cell.length_b   1.000
_cell.length_c   1.000
_cell.angle_alpha   90.00
_cell.angle_beta   90.00
_cell.angle_gamma   90.00
#
_symmetry.space_group_name_H-M   'P 1'
#
loop_
_entity.id
_entity.type
_entity.pdbx_description
1 polymer ?
#
loop_
_entity_poly.entity_id
_entity_poly.type
_entity_poly.pdbx_seq_one_letter_code
_entity_poly.pdbx_strand_id
1 'polypeptide(L)'
;MGDGAETGNERRTMKVTRKFWTVLAVLVLALALAGCSDGSGLDDEGGIGADEDFASGHRESRFEDDGPRRSAETEIGGFSVEGPGDEEISIPEAEADPGEVASYTESVQSVLDDTPRDFSSLVDAEAGLEGDTTNLGLNAESVEDALEANQEAYEELQQLDTPSGLGNIQDELTDSRERSISAYDDINQTFVNDAAADEVADAVEESLPEIEYSNAETRAILQELERASGD
;
A
#
# COMPACT_ATOMS: atom_id res chain seq x y z
N MET A 1 -39.24 -37.74 -48.09
CA MET A 1 -39.15 -36.28 -48.30
C MET A 1 -40.17 -35.67 -47.34
N GLY A 2 -39.84 -34.98 -46.25
CA GLY A 2 -38.56 -34.47 -45.80
C GLY A 2 -38.24 -34.88 -44.35
N ASP A 3 -36.96 -34.78 -44.08
CA ASP A 3 -36.21 -35.10 -42.88
C ASP A 3 -35.96 -33.79 -42.10
N GLY A 4 -35.66 -33.90 -40.80
CA GLY A 4 -35.15 -32.81 -39.97
C GLY A 4 -36.10 -32.29 -38.89
N ALA A 5 -35.67 -31.99 -37.67
CA ALA A 5 -34.37 -32.19 -37.03
C ALA A 5 -34.63 -32.15 -35.50
N GLU A 6 -34.12 -33.15 -34.79
CA GLU A 6 -33.99 -33.13 -33.32
C GLU A 6 -32.79 -32.26 -32.95
N THR A 7 -33.00 -31.23 -32.13
CA THR A 7 -31.91 -30.52 -31.46
C THR A 7 -31.84 -30.98 -30.00
N GLY A 8 -30.79 -31.78 -29.73
CA GLY A 8 -30.42 -32.24 -28.41
C GLY A 8 -29.87 -31.10 -27.56
N ASN A 9 -30.33 -31.04 -26.31
CA ASN A 9 -29.89 -30.10 -25.29
C ASN A 9 -28.71 -30.72 -24.52
N GLU A 10 -27.47 -30.43 -24.94
CA GLU A 10 -26.26 -30.82 -24.21
C GLU A 10 -25.99 -29.84 -23.06
N ARG A 11 -26.31 -30.26 -21.84
CA ARG A 11 -25.86 -29.58 -20.61
C ARG A 11 -24.36 -29.77 -20.44
N ARG A 12 -23.56 -28.74 -20.76
CA ARG A 12 -22.17 -28.66 -20.31
C ARG A 12 -22.15 -28.34 -18.82
N THR A 13 -21.88 -29.35 -18.00
CA THR A 13 -21.42 -29.17 -16.62
C THR A 13 -19.94 -28.81 -16.68
N MET A 14 -19.63 -27.54 -16.43
CA MET A 14 -18.25 -27.07 -16.27
C MET A 14 -17.71 -27.64 -14.95
N LYS A 15 -16.70 -28.51 -15.05
CA LYS A 15 -15.90 -28.95 -13.91
C LYS A 15 -14.89 -27.84 -13.60
N VAL A 16 -15.21 -26.95 -12.66
CA VAL A 16 -14.22 -26.05 -12.08
C VAL A 16 -13.26 -26.89 -11.23
N THR A 17 -12.14 -27.26 -11.85
CA THR A 17 -11.16 -28.22 -11.31
C THR A 17 -10.22 -27.57 -10.31
N ARG A 18 -10.41 -27.89 -9.02
CA ARG A 18 -9.41 -28.18 -7.95
C ARG A 18 -8.23 -27.23 -7.67
N LYS A 19 -7.87 -26.29 -8.53
CA LYS A 19 -6.70 -25.41 -8.34
C LYS A 19 -6.99 -24.25 -7.38
N PHE A 20 -8.22 -23.74 -7.38
CA PHE A 20 -8.71 -22.69 -6.47
C PHE A 20 -8.52 -23.06 -4.99
N TRP A 21 -8.72 -24.33 -4.66
CA TRP A 21 -8.58 -24.84 -3.29
C TRP A 21 -7.13 -24.85 -2.76
N THR A 22 -6.12 -24.83 -3.62
CA THR A 22 -4.72 -24.91 -3.16
C THR A 22 -4.16 -23.53 -2.80
N VAL A 23 -4.61 -22.47 -3.48
CA VAL A 23 -4.19 -21.08 -3.19
C VAL A 23 -4.91 -20.55 -1.95
N LEU A 24 -6.23 -20.78 -1.84
CA LEU A 24 -7.01 -20.36 -0.67
C LEU A 24 -6.57 -21.04 0.64
N ALA A 25 -6.15 -22.31 0.58
CA ALA A 25 -5.68 -23.04 1.75
C ALA A 25 -4.30 -22.56 2.28
N VAL A 26 -3.47 -21.97 1.42
CA VAL A 26 -2.16 -21.41 1.83
C VAL A 26 -2.35 -20.05 2.51
N LEU A 27 -3.30 -19.24 2.04
CA LEU A 27 -3.59 -17.93 2.61
C LEU A 27 -4.16 -18.03 4.05
N VAL A 28 -5.08 -18.99 4.28
CA VAL A 28 -5.65 -19.23 5.63
C VAL A 28 -4.61 -19.81 6.60
N LEU A 29 -3.63 -20.59 6.11
CA LEU A 29 -2.57 -21.14 6.96
C LEU A 29 -1.53 -20.08 7.38
N ALA A 30 -1.29 -19.06 6.55
CA ALA A 30 -0.40 -17.95 6.88
C ALA A 30 -0.98 -17.05 7.98
N LEU A 31 -2.28 -16.75 7.93
CA LEU A 31 -2.98 -15.93 8.93
C LEU A 31 -3.07 -16.61 10.31
N ALA A 32 -3.08 -17.95 10.37
CA ALA A 32 -3.13 -18.67 11.65
C ALA A 32 -1.77 -18.72 12.39
N LEU A 33 -0.64 -18.50 11.71
CA LEU A 33 0.70 -18.60 12.31
C LEU A 33 1.22 -17.27 12.89
N ALA A 34 0.60 -16.13 12.58
CA ALA A 34 0.99 -14.84 13.14
C ALA A 34 0.35 -14.53 14.53
N GLY A 35 -0.58 -15.37 15.00
CA GLY A 35 -1.41 -15.11 16.20
C GLY A 35 -0.91 -15.68 17.54
N CYS A 36 0.27 -16.28 17.61
CA CYS A 36 0.80 -16.87 18.86
C CYS A 36 2.22 -16.36 19.17
N SER A 37 2.37 -15.08 19.52
CA SER A 37 3.52 -14.60 20.29
C SER A 37 3.12 -14.49 21.75
N ASP A 38 3.25 -15.62 22.45
CA ASP A 38 3.03 -15.79 23.88
C ASP A 38 4.04 -14.96 24.67
N GLY A 39 3.51 -13.99 25.43
CA GLY A 39 4.29 -13.13 26.31
C GLY A 39 4.86 -13.91 27.48
N SER A 40 6.18 -13.94 27.59
CA SER A 40 6.88 -14.29 28.82
C SER A 40 7.90 -13.20 29.11
N GLY A 41 7.63 -12.40 30.14
CA GLY A 41 8.58 -11.46 30.70
C GLY A 41 9.74 -12.16 31.38
N LEU A 42 10.69 -11.36 31.86
CA LEU A 42 11.37 -11.44 33.16
C LEU A 42 12.46 -10.34 33.20
N ASP A 43 12.30 -9.45 34.17
CA ASP A 43 13.31 -8.84 35.05
C ASP A 43 14.77 -8.72 34.56
N ASP A 44 15.30 -7.48 34.56
CA ASP A 44 16.64 -7.24 35.14
C ASP A 44 16.76 -5.78 35.65
N GLU A 45 16.57 -5.61 36.95
CA GLU A 45 17.06 -4.48 37.72
C GLU A 45 18.58 -4.65 37.92
N GLY A 46 19.39 -3.69 37.47
CA GLY A 46 20.81 -3.76 37.78
C GLY A 46 21.66 -2.58 37.32
N GLY A 47 22.13 -1.79 38.30
CA GLY A 47 23.52 -1.32 38.27
C GLY A 47 23.76 0.16 38.01
N ILE A 48 23.64 0.95 39.08
CA ILE A 48 24.37 2.23 39.23
C ILE A 48 25.86 1.92 39.24
N GLY A 49 26.60 2.44 38.25
CA GLY A 49 28.05 2.49 38.22
C GLY A 49 28.50 3.91 37.91
N ALA A 50 28.70 4.70 38.96
CA ALA A 50 29.47 5.93 38.88
C ALA A 50 30.96 5.53 38.86
N ASP A 51 31.71 6.01 37.86
CA ASP A 51 33.15 6.22 38.02
C ASP A 51 33.59 7.42 37.17
N GLU A 52 34.48 8.17 37.80
CA GLU A 52 34.91 9.53 37.52
C GLU A 52 36.08 9.60 36.50
N ASP A 53 36.31 10.82 36.01
CA ASP A 53 37.58 11.36 35.54
C ASP A 53 38.30 10.71 34.34
N PHE A 54 38.18 11.36 33.17
CA PHE A 54 39.33 11.48 32.26
C PHE A 54 39.39 12.84 31.55
N ALA A 55 40.32 13.65 32.06
CA ALA A 55 41.26 14.51 31.34
C ALA A 55 40.73 15.40 30.18
N SER A 56 40.69 16.69 30.51
CA SER A 56 40.74 17.84 29.61
C SER A 56 41.89 17.76 28.59
N GLY A 57 41.56 17.28 27.38
CA GLY A 57 42.39 17.41 26.18
C GLY A 57 41.99 18.64 25.38
N HIS A 58 42.69 19.75 25.61
CA HIS A 58 42.69 20.95 24.79
C HIS A 58 43.02 20.60 23.33
N ARG A 59 42.00 20.57 22.47
CA ARG A 59 42.16 20.48 21.01
C ARG A 59 41.60 21.77 20.41
N GLU A 60 42.51 22.68 20.06
CA GLU A 60 42.22 23.79 19.16
C GLU A 60 41.80 23.21 17.81
N SER A 61 40.51 23.00 17.62
CA SER A 61 39.91 22.84 16.30
C SER A 61 39.88 24.22 15.64
N ARG A 62 40.96 24.47 14.92
CA ARG A 62 41.07 25.47 13.86
C ARG A 62 39.83 25.33 12.95
N PHE A 63 38.88 26.24 13.11
CA PHE A 63 37.75 26.39 12.19
C PHE A 63 38.32 27.01 10.91
N GLU A 64 38.72 26.13 9.99
CA GLU A 64 39.01 26.48 8.61
C GLU A 64 37.67 26.64 7.90
N ASP A 65 37.35 27.90 7.60
CA ASP A 65 36.69 28.32 6.36
C ASP A 65 35.36 27.60 6.04
N ASP A 66 34.30 28.01 6.74
CA ASP A 66 32.89 27.80 6.36
C ASP A 66 32.65 28.60 5.05
N GLY A 67 33.06 28.03 3.92
CA GLY A 67 32.53 28.41 2.62
C GLY A 67 31.00 28.36 2.66
N PRO A 68 30.27 29.05 1.75
CA PRO A 68 28.82 29.07 1.81
C PRO A 68 28.31 27.64 1.88
N ARG A 69 27.66 27.30 3.01
CA ARG A 69 27.02 26.01 3.24
C ARG A 69 26.06 25.81 2.08
N ARG A 70 26.51 25.08 1.07
CA ARG A 70 25.59 24.47 0.13
C ARG A 70 24.77 23.56 1.02
N SER A 71 23.49 23.86 1.16
CA SER A 71 22.55 22.97 1.83
C SER A 71 22.84 21.58 1.29
N ALA A 72 23.18 20.64 2.17
CA ALA A 72 23.45 19.28 1.73
C ALA A 72 22.10 18.73 1.25
N GLU A 73 21.94 18.63 -0.07
CA GLU A 73 20.80 17.96 -0.69
C GLU A 73 20.77 16.51 -0.18
N THR A 74 19.56 16.01 0.07
CA THR A 74 19.33 14.63 0.49
C THR A 74 18.82 13.82 -0.70
N GLU A 75 19.34 12.60 -0.83
CA GLU A 75 18.95 11.65 -1.87
C GLU A 75 17.79 10.78 -1.36
N ILE A 76 16.77 10.68 -2.21
CA ILE A 76 15.52 9.93 -2.01
C ILE A 76 15.42 8.90 -3.12
N GLY A 77 15.18 7.64 -2.77
CA GLY A 77 14.84 6.59 -3.74
C GLY A 77 16.01 6.14 -4.61
N GLY A 78 15.73 5.78 -5.87
CA GLY A 78 16.71 5.21 -6.80
C GLY A 78 16.95 3.69 -6.61
N PHE A 79 16.05 3.02 -5.90
CA PHE A 79 16.11 1.59 -5.63
C PHE A 79 14.73 0.95 -5.70
N SER A 80 14.71 -0.39 -5.68
CA SER A 80 13.48 -1.17 -5.67
C SER A 80 13.32 -1.90 -4.34
N VAL A 81 12.07 -2.05 -3.90
CA VAL A 81 11.67 -2.81 -2.71
C VAL A 81 10.72 -3.94 -3.10
N GLU A 82 10.66 -4.99 -2.29
CA GLU A 82 9.74 -6.11 -2.50
C GLU A 82 8.31 -5.68 -2.12
N GLY A 83 7.40 -5.80 -3.09
CA GLY A 83 5.98 -5.48 -3.01
C GLY A 83 5.10 -6.72 -2.85
N PRO A 84 3.77 -6.54 -2.94
CA PRO A 84 2.83 -7.66 -2.88
C PRO A 84 3.06 -8.62 -4.06
N GLY A 85 2.87 -9.92 -3.83
CA GLY A 85 3.00 -10.93 -4.89
C GLY A 85 4.42 -11.16 -5.42
N ASP A 86 5.46 -10.82 -4.65
CA ASP A 86 6.87 -10.84 -5.06
C ASP A 86 7.19 -9.87 -6.22
N GLU A 87 6.34 -8.85 -6.44
CA GLU A 87 6.57 -7.81 -7.45
C GLU A 87 7.52 -6.73 -6.92
N GLU A 88 8.37 -6.17 -7.78
CA GLU A 88 9.30 -5.10 -7.39
C GLU A 88 8.63 -3.73 -7.52
N ILE A 89 8.60 -2.98 -6.43
CA ILE A 89 8.17 -1.57 -6.39
C ILE A 89 9.41 -0.70 -6.57
N SER A 90 9.41 0.19 -7.57
CA SER A 90 10.52 1.11 -7.82
C SER A 90 10.25 2.47 -7.19
N ILE A 91 11.16 2.94 -6.33
CA ILE A 91 11.07 4.28 -5.74
C ILE A 91 11.88 5.24 -6.62
N PRO A 92 11.28 6.30 -7.18
CA PRO A 92 11.98 7.18 -8.10
C PRO A 92 13.09 7.95 -7.38
N GLU A 93 14.17 8.20 -8.11
CA GLU A 93 15.31 8.98 -7.63
C GLU A 93 14.95 10.48 -7.61
N ALA A 94 15.25 11.14 -6.49
CA ALA A 94 15.04 12.56 -6.26
C ALA A 94 16.11 13.15 -5.32
N GLU A 95 16.41 14.43 -5.50
CA GLU A 95 17.35 15.18 -4.66
C GLU A 95 16.71 16.53 -4.28
N ALA A 96 16.63 16.84 -2.99
CA ALA A 96 16.06 18.11 -2.51
C ALA A 96 16.66 18.54 -1.16
N ASP A 97 16.37 19.75 -0.70
CA ASP A 97 16.76 20.20 0.63
C ASP A 97 15.98 19.42 1.71
N PRO A 98 16.63 18.90 2.77
CA PRO A 98 15.93 18.14 3.82
C PRO A 98 14.73 18.86 4.44
N GLY A 99 14.79 20.19 4.57
CA GLY A 99 13.69 20.99 5.09
C GLY A 99 12.51 21.10 4.11
N GLU A 100 12.79 21.14 2.81
CA GLU A 100 11.76 21.07 1.77
C GLU A 100 11.12 19.68 1.72
N VAL A 101 11.93 18.62 1.85
CA VAL A 101 11.45 17.24 1.95
C VAL A 101 10.53 17.07 3.15
N ALA A 102 10.91 17.56 4.33
CA ALA A 102 10.08 17.50 5.53
C ALA A 102 8.71 18.17 5.31
N SER A 103 8.71 19.41 4.82
CA SER A 103 7.46 20.15 4.58
C SER A 103 6.58 19.50 3.52
N TYR A 104 7.18 18.91 2.48
CA TYR A 104 6.45 18.19 1.45
C TYR A 104 5.87 16.87 1.99
N THR A 105 6.64 16.13 2.79
CA THR A 105 6.22 14.88 3.43
C THR A 105 4.99 15.10 4.32
N GLU A 106 5.00 16.13 5.17
CA GLU A 106 3.84 16.49 6.00
C GLU A 106 2.59 16.79 5.15
N SER A 107 2.79 17.47 4.01
CA SER A 107 1.68 17.82 3.09
C SER A 107 1.11 16.58 2.42
N VAL A 108 1.98 15.69 1.90
CA VAL A 108 1.57 14.42 1.27
C VAL A 108 0.88 13.51 2.30
N GLN A 109 1.43 13.38 3.51
CA GLN A 109 0.81 12.61 4.59
C GLN A 109 -0.58 13.15 4.94
N SER A 110 -0.74 14.48 5.02
CA SER A 110 -2.04 15.09 5.32
C SER A 110 -3.10 14.74 4.27
N VAL A 111 -2.74 14.68 2.99
CA VAL A 111 -3.67 14.29 1.92
C VAL A 111 -4.01 12.79 2.01
N LEU A 112 -3.02 11.95 2.34
CA LEU A 112 -3.16 10.49 2.35
C LEU A 112 -3.65 9.90 3.69
N ASP A 113 -3.76 10.69 4.75
CA ASP A 113 -4.34 10.29 6.04
C ASP A 113 -5.85 10.08 5.93
N ASP A 114 -6.52 10.84 5.06
CA ASP A 114 -7.98 10.77 4.86
C ASP A 114 -8.41 9.69 3.86
N THR A 115 -7.47 9.05 3.15
CA THR A 115 -7.77 7.96 2.21
C THR A 115 -7.90 6.62 2.96
N PRO A 116 -8.92 5.78 2.69
CA PRO A 116 -8.96 4.42 3.23
C PRO A 116 -7.72 3.64 2.78
N ARG A 117 -6.85 3.34 3.74
CA ARG A 117 -5.47 2.88 3.50
C ARG A 117 -5.35 1.43 3.07
N ASP A 118 -6.37 0.62 3.32
CA ASP A 118 -6.32 -0.81 3.04
C ASP A 118 -7.69 -1.32 2.59
N PHE A 119 -7.70 -2.14 1.54
CA PHE A 119 -8.89 -2.86 1.07
C PHE A 119 -9.55 -3.70 2.18
N SER A 120 -8.78 -4.09 3.20
CA SER A 120 -9.30 -4.79 4.38
C SER A 120 -10.35 -3.99 5.16
N SER A 121 -10.38 -2.65 5.03
CA SER A 121 -11.45 -1.84 5.63
C SER A 121 -12.74 -1.85 4.80
N LEU A 122 -12.68 -2.25 3.53
CA LEU A 122 -13.83 -2.34 2.62
C LEU A 122 -14.53 -3.70 2.68
N VAL A 123 -13.84 -4.67 3.25
CA VAL A 123 -14.33 -6.01 3.47
C VAL A 123 -14.90 -6.08 4.89
N ASP A 124 -16.21 -6.23 5.00
CA ASP A 124 -16.80 -6.63 6.27
C ASP A 124 -16.43 -8.10 6.52
N ALA A 125 -15.47 -8.29 7.42
CA ALA A 125 -15.05 -9.61 7.90
C ALA A 125 -16.09 -10.22 8.86
N GLU A 126 -17.39 -10.12 8.54
CA GLU A 126 -18.38 -11.07 9.04
C GLU A 126 -18.21 -12.40 8.29
N ALA A 127 -17.04 -13.00 8.44
CA ALA A 127 -16.68 -14.30 7.88
C ALA A 127 -17.50 -15.38 8.58
N GLY A 128 -18.75 -15.56 8.14
CA GLY A 128 -19.54 -16.73 8.46
C GLY A 128 -19.01 -17.93 7.70
N LEU A 129 -18.43 -18.91 8.41
CA LEU A 129 -18.16 -20.23 7.84
C LEU A 129 -19.51 -20.96 7.67
N GLU A 130 -20.12 -20.83 6.50
CA GLU A 130 -21.24 -21.69 6.11
C GLU A 130 -20.69 -22.87 5.30
N GLY A 131 -20.25 -23.91 6.02
CA GLY A 131 -19.57 -25.06 5.41
C GLY A 131 -18.09 -24.78 5.14
N ASP A 132 -17.65 -25.01 3.90
CA ASP A 132 -16.26 -24.83 3.44
C ASP A 132 -16.03 -23.50 2.68
N THR A 133 -17.03 -22.62 2.63
CA THR A 133 -16.98 -21.34 1.90
C THR A 133 -16.94 -20.16 2.87
N THR A 134 -15.90 -19.33 2.77
CA THR A 134 -15.84 -18.02 3.42
C THR A 134 -16.63 -17.03 2.58
N ASN A 135 -17.67 -16.42 3.14
CA ASN A 135 -18.36 -15.29 2.52
C ASN A 135 -17.67 -14.01 2.99
N LEU A 136 -17.10 -13.24 2.06
CA LEU A 136 -16.62 -11.89 2.29
C LEU A 136 -17.71 -10.94 1.84
N GLY A 137 -18.26 -10.15 2.77
CA GLY A 137 -19.22 -9.11 2.45
C GLY A 137 -18.46 -7.91 1.90
N LEU A 138 -18.62 -7.63 0.60
CA LEU A 138 -18.24 -6.35 0.03
C LEU A 138 -19.45 -5.42 0.06
N ASN A 139 -19.26 -4.23 0.61
CA ASN A 139 -20.28 -3.21 0.66
C ASN A 139 -20.05 -2.22 -0.49
N ALA A 140 -21.05 -2.07 -1.36
CA ALA A 140 -20.99 -1.14 -2.49
C ALA A 140 -20.78 0.32 -2.04
N GLU A 141 -21.41 0.73 -0.92
CA GLU A 141 -21.23 2.07 -0.33
C GLU A 141 -19.77 2.28 0.07
N SER A 142 -19.12 1.26 0.65
CA SER A 142 -17.70 1.36 1.03
C SER A 142 -16.76 1.44 -0.18
N VAL A 143 -17.07 0.74 -1.28
CA VAL A 143 -16.29 0.86 -2.52
C VAL A 143 -16.46 2.26 -3.13
N GLU A 144 -17.68 2.81 -3.11
CA GLU A 144 -17.97 4.17 -3.57
C GLU A 144 -17.23 5.22 -2.72
N ASP A 145 -17.29 5.11 -1.38
CA ASP A 145 -16.54 5.98 -0.46
C ASP A 145 -15.03 5.92 -0.70
N ALA A 146 -14.49 4.72 -0.96
CA ALA A 146 -13.07 4.54 -1.25
C ALA A 146 -12.66 5.16 -2.59
N LEU A 147 -13.52 5.05 -3.60
CA LEU A 147 -13.33 5.67 -4.89
C LEU A 147 -13.33 7.20 -4.76
N GLU A 148 -14.30 7.78 -4.06
CA GLU A 148 -14.38 9.22 -3.81
C GLU A 148 -13.14 9.73 -3.06
N ALA A 149 -12.73 9.05 -2.00
CA ALA A 149 -11.55 9.42 -1.22
C ALA A 149 -10.24 9.36 -2.05
N ASN A 150 -10.11 8.38 -2.95
CA ASN A 150 -8.93 8.33 -3.84
C ASN A 150 -8.97 9.42 -4.91
N GLN A 151 -10.16 9.80 -5.42
CA GLN A 151 -10.32 10.92 -6.34
C GLN A 151 -9.95 12.26 -5.68
N GLU A 152 -10.43 12.50 -4.46
CA GLU A 152 -10.08 13.69 -3.68
C GLU A 152 -8.57 13.75 -3.42
N ALA A 153 -7.97 12.65 -2.94
CA ALA A 153 -6.52 12.59 -2.72
C ALA A 153 -5.71 12.84 -4.02
N TYR A 154 -6.15 12.30 -5.16
CA TYR A 154 -5.52 12.54 -6.46
C TYR A 154 -5.59 14.02 -6.87
N GLU A 155 -6.74 14.67 -6.68
CA GLU A 155 -6.90 16.10 -6.96
C GLU A 155 -6.06 16.98 -6.03
N GLU A 156 -6.00 16.64 -4.74
CA GLU A 156 -5.21 17.37 -3.76
C GLU A 156 -3.71 17.21 -3.97
N LEU A 157 -3.23 15.98 -4.26
CA LEU A 157 -1.83 15.72 -4.59
C LEU A 157 -1.36 16.58 -5.76
N GLN A 158 -2.13 16.66 -6.85
CA GLN A 158 -1.77 17.49 -8.02
C GLN A 158 -1.67 18.99 -7.71
N GLN A 159 -2.29 19.44 -6.63
CA GLN A 159 -2.30 20.84 -6.21
C GLN A 159 -1.21 21.16 -5.19
N LEU A 160 -0.46 20.17 -4.71
CA LEU A 160 0.63 20.40 -3.77
C LEU A 160 1.76 21.22 -4.40
N ASP A 161 2.32 22.14 -3.60
CA ASP A 161 3.50 22.89 -3.98
C ASP A 161 4.72 21.97 -3.89
N THR A 162 5.07 21.36 -5.02
CA THR A 162 6.15 20.36 -5.10
C THR A 162 7.52 21.06 -5.18
N PRO A 163 8.43 20.81 -4.23
CA PRO A 163 9.78 21.36 -4.25
C PRO A 163 10.56 20.98 -5.51
N SER A 164 11.47 21.86 -5.93
CA SER A 164 12.35 21.57 -7.06
C SER A 164 13.27 20.40 -6.72
N GLY A 165 13.06 19.26 -7.37
CA GLY A 165 13.78 18.02 -7.09
C GLY A 165 12.87 16.83 -6.79
N LEU A 166 11.66 17.09 -6.29
CA LEU A 166 10.67 16.05 -5.92
C LEU A 166 9.63 15.78 -7.01
N GLY A 167 9.82 16.30 -8.23
CA GLY A 167 8.85 16.14 -9.33
C GLY A 167 8.58 14.67 -9.66
N ASN A 168 9.62 13.83 -9.76
CA ASN A 168 9.44 12.41 -10.05
C ASN A 168 8.66 11.67 -8.94
N ILE A 169 8.85 12.10 -7.68
CA ILE A 169 8.13 11.55 -6.53
C ILE A 169 6.65 11.94 -6.60
N GLN A 170 6.37 13.21 -6.89
CA GLN A 170 5.00 13.71 -7.08
C GLN A 170 4.28 12.98 -8.22
N ASP A 171 4.97 12.80 -9.35
CA ASP A 171 4.43 12.10 -10.52
C ASP A 171 4.07 10.65 -10.13
N GLU A 172 4.97 9.92 -9.47
CA GLU A 172 4.72 8.53 -9.07
C GLU A 172 3.59 8.41 -8.03
N LEU A 173 3.49 9.32 -7.06
CA LEU A 173 2.37 9.36 -6.10
C LEU A 173 1.03 9.59 -6.82
N THR A 174 1.03 10.46 -7.84
CA THR A 174 -0.17 10.80 -8.62
C THR A 174 -0.58 9.61 -9.50
N ASP A 175 0.37 8.99 -10.18
CA ASP A 175 0.16 7.80 -11.02
C ASP A 175 -0.31 6.59 -10.19
N SER A 176 0.22 6.44 -8.97
CA SER A 176 -0.22 5.41 -8.03
C SER A 176 -1.70 5.56 -7.64
N ARG A 177 -2.15 6.81 -7.44
CA ARG A 177 -3.55 7.11 -7.15
C ARG A 177 -4.45 6.95 -8.37
N GLU A 178 -4.00 7.37 -9.55
CA GLU A 178 -4.77 7.14 -10.79
C GLU A 178 -5.04 5.65 -11.02
N ARG A 179 -4.02 4.79 -10.82
CA ARG A 179 -4.18 3.32 -10.86
C ARG A 179 -5.20 2.82 -9.84
N SER A 180 -5.11 3.30 -8.60
CA SER A 180 -6.07 2.92 -7.54
C SER A 180 -7.49 3.32 -7.89
N ILE A 181 -7.69 4.53 -8.44
CA ILE A 181 -9.00 5.03 -8.88
C ILE A 181 -9.58 4.12 -9.96
N SER A 182 -8.78 3.74 -10.97
CA SER A 182 -9.24 2.85 -12.03
C SER A 182 -9.71 1.51 -11.46
N ALA A 183 -8.92 0.91 -10.57
CA ALA A 183 -9.24 -0.37 -9.96
C ALA A 183 -10.51 -0.31 -9.07
N TYR A 184 -10.68 0.76 -8.29
CA TYR A 184 -11.91 0.96 -7.52
C TYR A 184 -13.12 1.23 -8.40
N ASP A 185 -12.96 1.99 -9.49
CA ASP A 185 -14.03 2.26 -10.45
C ASP A 185 -14.49 0.98 -11.16
N ASP A 186 -13.56 0.10 -11.56
CA ASP A 186 -13.90 -1.20 -12.16
C ASP A 186 -14.78 -2.05 -11.23
N ILE A 187 -14.41 -2.13 -9.94
CA ILE A 187 -15.25 -2.80 -8.93
C ILE A 187 -16.60 -2.08 -8.79
N ASN A 188 -16.61 -0.76 -8.65
CA ASN A 188 -17.83 0.02 -8.47
C ASN A 188 -18.80 -0.14 -9.65
N GLN A 189 -18.30 -0.15 -10.89
CA GLN A 189 -19.10 -0.35 -12.08
C GLN A 189 -19.81 -1.72 -12.08
N THR A 190 -19.22 -2.77 -11.50
CA THR A 190 -19.93 -4.06 -11.39
C THR A 190 -21.12 -3.98 -10.43
N PHE A 191 -21.01 -3.25 -9.31
CA PHE A 191 -22.12 -3.02 -8.40
C PHE A 191 -23.23 -2.18 -9.06
N VAL A 192 -22.87 -1.08 -9.73
CA VAL A 192 -23.82 -0.17 -10.38
C VAL A 192 -24.59 -0.85 -11.53
N ASN A 193 -23.99 -1.82 -12.20
CA ASN A 193 -24.61 -2.55 -13.30
C ASN A 193 -25.51 -3.72 -12.85
N ASP A 194 -25.78 -3.86 -11.55
CA ASP A 194 -26.51 -4.99 -10.96
C ASP A 194 -25.92 -6.36 -11.39
N ALA A 195 -24.58 -6.44 -11.47
CA ALA A 195 -23.87 -7.64 -11.91
C ALA A 195 -24.13 -8.84 -10.97
N ALA A 196 -23.96 -10.05 -11.50
CA ALA A 196 -24.04 -11.24 -10.68
C ALA A 196 -22.88 -11.27 -9.65
N ALA A 197 -23.08 -11.94 -8.52
CA ALA A 197 -22.04 -12.04 -7.48
C ALA A 197 -20.72 -12.62 -8.01
N ASP A 198 -20.77 -13.54 -8.98
CA ASP A 198 -19.58 -14.09 -9.63
C ASP A 198 -18.81 -13.02 -10.43
N GLU A 199 -19.52 -12.09 -11.09
CA GLU A 199 -18.90 -11.00 -11.87
C GLU A 199 -18.27 -9.95 -10.95
N VAL A 200 -18.91 -9.66 -9.81
CA VAL A 200 -18.32 -8.79 -8.76
C VAL A 200 -17.07 -9.44 -8.18
N ALA A 201 -17.11 -10.75 -7.92
CA ALA A 201 -15.96 -11.48 -7.41
C ALA A 201 -14.79 -11.49 -8.42
N ASP A 202 -15.08 -11.68 -9.71
CA ASP A 202 -14.08 -11.63 -10.78
C ASP A 202 -13.43 -10.23 -10.87
N ALA A 203 -14.23 -9.16 -10.81
CA ALA A 203 -13.71 -7.78 -10.82
C ALA A 203 -12.83 -7.50 -9.60
N VAL A 204 -13.23 -7.96 -8.41
CA VAL A 204 -12.40 -7.82 -7.21
C VAL A 204 -11.11 -8.63 -7.34
N GLU A 205 -11.15 -9.85 -7.86
CA GLU A 205 -9.95 -10.69 -8.07
C GLU A 205 -8.96 -10.03 -9.05
N GLU A 206 -9.47 -9.33 -10.07
CA GLU A 206 -8.65 -8.62 -11.07
C GLU A 206 -8.10 -7.28 -10.54
N SER A 207 -8.91 -6.50 -9.83
CA SER A 207 -8.56 -5.14 -9.38
C SER A 207 -7.81 -5.11 -8.06
N LEU A 208 -7.97 -6.11 -7.18
CA LEU A 208 -7.34 -6.13 -5.86
C LEU A 208 -5.81 -6.08 -5.92
N PRO A 209 -5.11 -6.86 -6.78
CA PRO A 209 -3.65 -6.76 -6.89
C PRO A 209 -3.17 -5.36 -7.25
N GLU A 210 -3.90 -4.64 -8.11
CA GLU A 210 -3.54 -3.27 -8.49
C GLU A 210 -3.69 -2.30 -7.32
N ILE A 211 -4.79 -2.40 -6.56
CA ILE A 211 -5.02 -1.60 -5.34
C ILE A 211 -3.92 -1.87 -4.31
N GLU A 212 -3.56 -3.14 -4.09
CA GLU A 212 -2.51 -3.54 -3.15
C GLU A 212 -1.15 -3.01 -3.58
N TYR A 213 -0.81 -3.13 -4.87
CA TYR A 213 0.44 -2.62 -5.42
C TYR A 213 0.53 -1.10 -5.25
N SER A 214 -0.48 -0.34 -5.66
CA SER A 214 -0.49 1.13 -5.53
C SER A 214 -0.38 1.59 -4.07
N ASN A 215 -1.09 0.92 -3.15
CA ASN A 215 -0.98 1.24 -1.72
C ASN A 215 0.41 0.93 -1.17
N ALA A 216 1.02 -0.18 -1.58
CA ALA A 216 2.37 -0.53 -1.16
C ALA A 216 3.41 0.46 -1.70
N GLU A 217 3.27 0.88 -2.95
CA GLU A 217 4.14 1.88 -3.59
C GLU A 217 4.03 3.24 -2.92
N THR A 218 2.82 3.74 -2.68
CA THR A 218 2.62 4.98 -1.93
C THR A 218 3.28 4.92 -0.54
N ARG A 219 3.12 3.79 0.17
CA ARG A 219 3.76 3.59 1.49
C ARG A 219 5.28 3.57 1.41
N ALA A 220 5.85 2.93 0.39
CA ALA A 220 7.29 2.87 0.18
C ALA A 220 7.86 4.28 -0.08
N ILE A 221 7.19 5.07 -0.93
CA ILE A 221 7.56 6.46 -1.20
C ILE A 221 7.48 7.31 0.07
N LEU A 222 6.39 7.22 0.82
CA LEU A 222 6.23 7.96 2.09
C LEU A 222 7.32 7.62 3.11
N GLN A 223 7.62 6.33 3.29
CA GLN A 223 8.68 5.90 4.21
C GLN A 223 10.04 6.46 3.81
N GLU A 224 10.31 6.55 2.50
CA GLU A 224 11.57 7.10 2.01
C GLU A 224 11.65 8.63 2.16
N LEU A 225 10.52 9.32 1.95
CA LEU A 225 10.38 10.74 2.23
C LEU A 225 10.62 11.06 3.71
N GLU A 226 10.03 10.28 4.62
CA GLU A 226 10.24 10.37 6.08
C GLU A 226 11.72 10.10 6.45
N ARG A 227 12.34 9.08 5.85
CA ARG A 227 13.77 8.79 6.06
C ARG A 227 14.65 9.96 5.63
N ALA A 228 14.31 10.61 4.52
CA ALA A 228 15.07 11.69 3.93
C ALA A 228 14.84 13.05 4.62
N SER A 229 13.69 13.26 5.25
CA SER A 229 13.40 14.47 6.06
C SER A 229 14.25 14.53 7.34
N GLY A 230 14.72 13.38 7.83
CA GLY A 230 15.62 13.28 8.98
C GLY A 230 14.93 13.20 10.35
N ASP A 231 13.65 12.81 10.37
CA ASP A 231 12.89 12.46 11.58
C ASP A 231 13.07 10.99 12.00
#